data_AF-A0A7Y8DT63-F1
#
_entry.id   AF-A0A7Y8DT63-F1
#
_cell.length_a   1.000
_cell.length_b   1.000
_cell.length_c   1.000
_cell.angle_alpha   90.00
_cell.angle_beta   90.00
_cell.angle_gamma   90.00
#
_symmetry.space_group_name_H-M   'P 1'
#
loop_
_entity.id
_entity.type
_entity.pdbx_description
1 polymer ?
#
loop_
_entity_poly.entity_id
_entity_poly.type
_entity_poly.pdbx_seq_one_letter_code
_entity_poly.pdbx_strand_id
1 'polypeptide(L)'
;MSRPEPDPLSADAFRGFYADILHFLRKRTDNASDAADMTQDVFTQWLDYRDRAKVEQPRAFLFQMARNLLRDHWRKQKVRQTTHPDQAERDAEPVADEQTDPMAAAQRLQRLEQLKEVLAELSPRRREALMLHRFEGLSQAQIAERMGISTSMVEKHIAFALLHCKRRLQIEPGTEQPE
;
A
#
# COMPACT_ATOMS: atom_id res chain seq x y z
N MET A 1 -12.64 34.16 -4.83
CA MET A 1 -11.57 33.49 -4.06
C MET A 1 -12.18 32.21 -3.49
N SER A 2 -11.91 31.04 -4.09
CA SER A 2 -12.50 29.78 -3.64
C SER A 2 -11.90 29.37 -2.29
N ARG A 3 -12.80 29.09 -1.34
CA ARG A 3 -12.47 28.52 -0.03
C ARG A 3 -11.72 27.20 -0.25
N PRO A 4 -10.58 26.94 0.40
CA PRO A 4 -9.93 25.63 0.32
C PRO A 4 -10.92 24.58 0.84
N GLU A 5 -11.14 23.53 0.07
CA GLU A 5 -11.91 22.37 0.52
C GLU A 5 -11.22 21.74 1.74
N PRO A 6 -11.99 21.26 2.73
CA PRO A 6 -11.42 20.68 3.94
C PRO A 6 -10.56 19.46 3.59
N ASP A 7 -9.38 19.37 4.21
CA ASP A 7 -8.49 18.21 4.06
C ASP A 7 -9.26 16.94 4.46
N PRO A 8 -9.24 15.88 3.64
CA PRO A 8 -9.96 14.65 3.97
C PRO A 8 -9.29 13.90 5.13
N LEU A 9 -8.11 14.34 5.60
CA LEU A 9 -7.51 13.90 6.86
C LEU A 9 -7.84 14.88 7.99
N SER A 10 -8.67 14.44 8.94
CA SER A 10 -8.77 15.12 10.23
C SER A 10 -7.46 14.98 11.03
N ALA A 11 -7.21 15.88 11.99
CA ALA A 11 -6.01 15.82 12.81
C ALA A 11 -5.85 14.48 13.57
N ASP A 12 -6.96 13.87 13.99
CA ASP A 12 -6.95 12.56 14.65
C ASP A 12 -6.67 11.42 13.66
N ALA A 13 -7.27 11.47 12.45
CA ALA A 13 -6.98 10.52 11.39
C ALA A 13 -5.52 10.60 10.93
N PHE A 14 -4.94 11.80 10.93
CA PHE A 14 -3.54 12.02 10.61
C PHE A 14 -2.61 11.24 11.55
N ARG A 15 -2.83 11.31 12.88
CA ARG A 15 -2.01 10.56 13.85
C ARG A 15 -2.15 9.05 13.65
N GLY A 16 -3.37 8.56 13.42
CA GLY A 16 -3.63 7.14 13.15
C GLY A 16 -2.89 6.67 11.89
N PHE A 17 -2.99 7.42 10.79
CA PHE A 17 -2.29 7.07 9.56
C PHE A 17 -0.78 7.20 9.66
N TYR A 18 -0.28 8.15 10.45
CA TYR A 18 1.14 8.29 10.70
C TYR A 18 1.70 7.03 11.37
N ALA A 19 1.05 6.54 12.42
CA ALA A 19 1.42 5.31 13.09
C ALA A 19 1.34 4.09 12.15
N ASP A 20 0.27 3.97 11.37
CA ASP A 20 0.08 2.90 10.38
C ASP A 20 1.20 2.85 9.33
N ILE A 21 1.56 4.01 8.76
CA ILE A 21 2.61 4.11 7.73
C ILE A 21 3.98 3.85 8.35
N LEU A 22 4.26 4.40 9.52
CA LEU A 22 5.50 4.16 10.23
C LEU A 22 5.70 2.67 10.53
N HIS A 23 4.67 1.98 11.02
CA HIS A 23 4.71 0.54 11.25
C HIS A 23 4.92 -0.25 9.95
N PHE A 24 4.22 0.14 8.88
CA PHE A 24 4.35 -0.47 7.57
C PHE A 24 5.78 -0.36 7.01
N LEU A 25 6.42 0.79 7.18
CA LEU A 25 7.78 1.07 6.71
C LEU A 25 8.84 0.41 7.61
N ARG A 26 8.69 0.45 8.93
CA ARG A 26 9.60 -0.22 9.89
C ARG A 26 9.74 -1.71 9.62
N LYS A 27 8.65 -2.40 9.23
CA LYS A 27 8.71 -3.83 8.85
C LYS A 27 9.41 -4.09 7.52
N ARG A 28 9.86 -3.05 6.81
CA ARG A 28 10.37 -3.12 5.43
C ARG A 28 11.60 -2.25 5.18
N THR A 29 12.20 -1.67 6.21
CA THR A 29 13.47 -0.94 6.13
C THR A 29 14.43 -1.56 7.13
N ASP A 30 15.73 -1.49 6.83
CA ASP A 30 16.74 -2.07 7.71
C ASP A 30 16.94 -1.23 8.99
N ASN A 31 16.65 0.08 8.93
CA ASN A 31 16.78 1.01 10.05
C ASN A 31 15.45 1.71 10.37
N ALA A 32 15.19 1.93 11.66
CA ALA A 32 14.07 2.72 12.16
C ALA A 32 14.13 4.21 11.77
N SER A 33 15.32 4.78 11.64
CA SER A 33 15.50 6.18 11.19
C SER A 33 14.99 6.38 9.77
N ASP A 34 15.36 5.47 8.85
CA ASP A 34 14.90 5.51 7.46
C ASP A 34 13.37 5.39 7.38
N ALA A 35 12.77 4.53 8.21
CA ALA A 35 11.31 4.43 8.28
C ALA A 35 10.64 5.73 8.74
N ALA A 36 11.22 6.41 9.74
CA ALA A 36 10.70 7.67 10.26
C ALA A 36 10.79 8.79 9.20
N ASP A 37 11.95 8.93 8.57
CA ASP A 37 12.20 9.92 7.51
C ASP A 37 11.26 9.70 6.32
N MET A 38 11.15 8.46 5.87
CA MET A 38 10.23 8.12 4.78
C MET A 38 8.76 8.36 5.16
N THR A 39 8.37 8.12 6.42
CA THR A 39 7.02 8.45 6.89
C THR A 39 6.79 9.96 6.79
N GLN A 40 7.75 10.77 7.24
CA GLN A 40 7.67 12.22 7.11
C GLN A 40 7.56 12.66 5.64
N ASP A 41 8.31 12.04 4.74
CA ASP A 41 8.25 12.31 3.30
C ASP A 41 6.86 12.01 2.71
N VAL A 42 6.21 10.90 3.11
CA VAL A 42 4.83 10.57 2.69
C VAL A 42 3.88 11.71 3.03
N PHE A 43 3.92 12.17 4.27
CA PHE A 43 2.99 13.21 4.73
C PHE A 43 3.33 14.59 4.17
N THR A 44 4.61 14.89 3.95
CA THR A 44 5.03 16.13 3.29
C THR A 44 4.51 16.18 1.86
N GLN A 45 4.71 15.10 1.09
CA GLN A 45 4.17 15.00 -0.27
C GLN A 45 2.63 15.03 -0.29
N TRP A 46 1.95 14.51 0.73
CA TRP A 46 0.49 14.59 0.84
C TRP A 46 0.01 16.03 1.03
N LEU A 47 0.66 16.76 1.96
CA LEU A 47 0.32 18.15 2.24
C LEU A 47 0.60 19.08 1.04
N ASP A 48 1.61 18.75 0.23
CA ASP A 48 1.93 19.46 -1.02
C ASP A 48 1.01 19.07 -2.19
N TYR A 49 0.28 17.95 -2.08
CA TYR A 49 -0.62 17.49 -3.14
C TYR A 49 -1.84 18.42 -3.24
N ARG A 50 -1.87 19.20 -4.33
CA ARG A 50 -2.86 20.28 -4.57
C ARG A 50 -4.31 19.78 -4.65
N ASP A 51 -4.52 18.57 -5.19
CA ASP A 51 -5.84 17.97 -5.38
C ASP A 51 -6.19 16.95 -4.28
N ARG A 52 -5.54 17.00 -3.11
CA ARG A 52 -5.78 16.04 -2.02
C ARG A 52 -7.23 16.00 -1.56
N ALA A 53 -7.96 17.10 -1.62
CA ALA A 53 -9.38 17.17 -1.29
C ALA A 53 -10.27 16.30 -2.19
N LYS A 54 -9.82 15.98 -3.40
CA LYS A 54 -10.53 15.12 -4.36
C LYS A 54 -10.20 13.63 -4.19
N VAL A 55 -9.31 13.28 -3.26
CA VAL A 55 -8.90 11.89 -3.06
C VAL A 55 -9.98 11.15 -2.27
N GLU A 56 -10.72 10.28 -2.97
CA GLU A 56 -11.79 9.47 -2.35
C GLU A 56 -11.29 8.47 -1.28
N GLN A 57 -10.03 8.02 -1.39
CA GLN A 57 -9.43 7.03 -0.48
C GLN A 57 -8.04 7.48 0.03
N PRO A 58 -7.98 8.45 0.97
CA PRO A 58 -6.73 9.02 1.46
C PRO A 58 -5.76 7.97 2.00
N ARG A 59 -6.28 7.00 2.77
CA ARG A 59 -5.47 5.89 3.31
C ARG A 59 -4.78 5.11 2.19
N ALA A 60 -5.51 4.69 1.16
CA ALA A 60 -4.93 3.93 0.06
C ALA A 60 -3.89 4.74 -0.71
N PHE A 61 -4.09 6.06 -0.82
CA PHE A 61 -3.16 6.97 -1.45
C PHE A 61 -1.85 7.12 -0.65
N LEU A 62 -1.93 7.38 0.66
CA LEU A 62 -0.76 7.46 1.54
C LEU A 62 0.07 6.16 1.50
N PHE A 63 -0.60 5.02 1.56
CA PHE A 63 0.04 3.72 1.45
C PHE A 63 0.65 3.44 0.06
N GLN A 64 0.13 4.05 -1.00
CA GLN A 64 0.74 4.00 -2.34
C GLN A 64 2.01 4.86 -2.38
N MET A 65 1.97 6.06 -1.79
CA MET A 65 3.14 6.94 -1.68
C MET A 65 4.27 6.28 -0.87
N ALA A 66 3.93 5.67 0.27
CA ALA A 66 4.89 4.92 1.09
C ALA A 66 5.58 3.80 0.29
N ARG A 67 4.81 3.03 -0.49
CA ARG A 67 5.36 1.98 -1.37
C ARG A 67 6.30 2.55 -2.44
N ASN A 68 5.93 3.68 -3.04
CA ASN A 68 6.76 4.33 -4.05
C ASN A 68 8.10 4.78 -3.46
N LEU A 69 8.08 5.44 -2.30
CA LEU A 69 9.30 5.85 -1.59
C LEU A 69 10.15 4.65 -1.20
N LEU A 70 9.53 3.56 -0.73
CA LEU A 70 10.23 2.33 -0.36
C LEU A 70 10.96 1.72 -1.55
N ARG A 71 10.31 1.67 -2.71
CA ARG A 71 10.94 1.20 -3.96
C ARG A 71 12.13 2.07 -4.34
N ASP A 72 12.02 3.39 -4.22
CA ASP A 72 13.12 4.31 -4.50
C ASP A 72 14.27 4.18 -3.48
N HIS A 73 13.96 3.93 -2.21
CA HIS A 73 14.93 3.63 -1.17
C HIS A 73 15.76 2.39 -1.52
N TRP A 74 15.10 1.25 -1.79
CA TRP A 74 15.79 0.00 -2.17
C TRP A 74 16.59 0.14 -3.46
N ARG A 75 16.07 0.88 -4.46
CA ARG A 75 16.79 1.16 -5.70
C ARG A 75 18.09 1.93 -5.43
N LYS A 76 18.05 2.95 -4.57
CA LYS A 76 19.24 3.73 -4.18
C LYS A 76 20.21 2.91 -3.35
N GLN A 77 19.72 2.09 -2.42
CA GLN A 77 20.55 1.23 -1.57
C GLN A 77 21.28 0.18 -2.40
N LYS A 78 20.62 -0.43 -3.40
CA LYS A 78 21.26 -1.38 -4.34
C LYS A 78 22.42 -0.74 -5.11
N VAL A 79 22.28 0.51 -5.54
CA VAL A 79 23.37 1.26 -6.22
C VAL A 79 24.50 1.62 -5.25
N ARG A 80 24.16 1.95 -3.99
CA ARG A 80 25.15 2.25 -2.95
C ARG A 80 25.95 1.01 -2.56
N GLN A 81 25.30 -0.14 -2.38
CA GLN A 81 25.96 -1.41 -2.07
C GLN A 81 26.88 -1.89 -3.20
N THR A 82 26.57 -1.59 -4.47
CA THR A 82 27.49 -1.89 -5.59
C THR A 82 28.70 -0.95 -5.65
N THR A 83 28.67 0.19 -4.94
CA THR A 83 29.71 1.22 -4.98
C THR A 83 30.57 1.23 -3.71
N HIS A 84 30.01 0.86 -2.55
CA HIS A 84 30.69 0.80 -1.26
C HIS A 84 30.12 -0.35 -0.39
N PRO A 85 30.82 -1.49 -0.28
CA PRO A 85 30.31 -2.65 0.45
C PRO A 85 30.44 -2.58 1.99
N ASP A 86 31.05 -1.52 2.54
CA ASP A 86 31.61 -1.54 3.91
C ASP A 86 30.74 -0.91 5.02
N GLN A 87 29.42 -0.71 4.79
CA GLN A 87 28.54 0.02 5.74
C GLN A 87 27.24 -0.70 6.13
N ALA A 88 27.05 -1.98 5.76
CA ALA A 88 25.74 -2.64 5.91
C ALA A 88 25.47 -3.30 7.27
N GLU A 89 26.39 -3.25 8.24
CA GLU A 89 26.21 -3.90 9.53
C GLU A 89 26.10 -2.89 10.66
N ARG A 90 24.87 -2.44 10.93
CA ARG A 90 24.37 -2.06 12.26
C ARG A 90 22.88 -1.69 12.17
N ASP A 91 22.14 -2.16 13.17
CA ASP A 91 20.78 -1.72 13.55
C ASP A 91 19.57 -2.52 13.03
N ALA A 92 19.62 -3.86 13.13
CA ALA A 92 18.39 -4.66 13.16
C ALA A 92 17.96 -4.90 14.63
N GLU A 93 17.15 -4.00 15.20
CA GLU A 93 16.48 -4.25 16.48
C GLU A 93 15.21 -5.12 16.28
N PRO A 94 15.00 -6.17 17.10
CA PRO A 94 13.75 -6.91 17.06
C PRO A 94 12.67 -6.15 17.84
N VAL A 95 11.57 -5.78 17.17
CA VAL A 95 10.44 -5.13 17.83
C VAL A 95 9.28 -6.11 18.01
N ALA A 96 8.95 -6.37 19.28
CA ALA A 96 7.75 -7.09 19.70
C ALA A 96 6.49 -6.26 19.43
N ASP A 97 5.47 -6.87 18.82
CA ASP A 97 4.14 -6.27 18.61
C ASP A 97 3.37 -6.36 19.95
N GLU A 98 3.21 -5.24 20.66
CA GLU A 98 2.33 -5.15 21.83
C GLU A 98 0.86 -5.02 21.37
N GLN A 99 0.03 -5.93 21.88
CA GLN A 99 -1.44 -5.86 21.91
C GLN A 99 -2.16 -5.99 20.56
N THR A 100 -2.19 -7.22 20.04
CA THR A 100 -3.20 -7.60 19.04
C THR A 100 -4.43 -8.16 19.79
N ASP A 101 -5.53 -7.41 19.83
CA ASP A 101 -6.83 -7.93 20.28
C ASP A 101 -7.18 -9.23 19.50
N PRO A 102 -7.39 -10.37 20.17
CA PRO A 102 -7.66 -11.65 19.51
C PRO A 102 -8.94 -11.63 18.66
N MET A 103 -9.95 -10.83 19.03
CA MET A 103 -11.17 -10.68 18.23
C MET A 103 -10.89 -9.94 16.92
N ALA A 104 -10.11 -8.86 16.99
CA ALA A 104 -9.64 -8.13 15.82
C ALA A 104 -8.70 -8.98 14.95
N ALA A 105 -7.94 -9.92 15.51
CA ALA A 105 -7.11 -10.86 14.76
C ALA A 105 -7.96 -11.84 13.93
N ALA A 106 -9.00 -12.43 14.53
CA ALA A 106 -9.91 -13.35 13.86
C ALA A 106 -10.66 -12.69 12.69
N GLN A 107 -11.19 -11.48 12.90
CA GLN A 107 -11.85 -10.73 11.82
C GLN A 107 -10.90 -10.37 10.67
N ARG A 108 -9.62 -10.09 10.96
CA ARG A 108 -8.60 -9.85 9.94
C ARG A 108 -8.32 -11.09 9.11
N LEU A 109 -8.20 -12.25 9.75
CA LEU A 109 -8.01 -13.54 9.06
C LEU A 109 -9.18 -13.86 8.12
N GLN A 110 -10.42 -13.68 8.58
CA GLN A 110 -11.61 -13.92 7.76
C GLN A 110 -11.65 -13.00 6.53
N ARG A 111 -11.38 -11.69 6.69
CA ARG A 111 -11.31 -10.76 5.55
C ARG A 111 -10.19 -11.10 4.57
N LEU A 112 -9.05 -11.60 5.07
CA LEU A 112 -7.96 -12.05 4.22
C LEU A 112 -8.36 -13.28 3.41
N GLU A 113 -9.09 -14.23 3.99
CA GLU A 113 -9.53 -15.42 3.28
C GLU A 113 -10.53 -15.07 2.17
N GLN A 114 -11.51 -14.22 2.48
CA GLN A 114 -12.45 -13.68 1.48
C GLN A 114 -11.71 -12.97 0.33
N LEU A 115 -10.69 -12.17 0.65
CA LEU A 115 -9.89 -11.51 -0.39
C LEU A 115 -9.14 -12.53 -1.28
N LYS A 116 -8.62 -13.62 -0.70
CA LYS A 116 -7.95 -14.68 -1.49
C LYS A 116 -8.93 -15.34 -2.45
N GLU A 117 -10.14 -15.67 -2.00
CA GLU A 117 -11.18 -16.27 -2.86
C GLU A 117 -11.54 -15.36 -4.03
N VAL A 118 -11.77 -14.07 -3.75
CA VAL A 118 -12.08 -13.08 -4.78
C VAL A 118 -10.93 -12.89 -5.77
N LEU A 119 -9.68 -12.92 -5.30
CA LEU A 119 -8.50 -12.90 -6.17
C LEU A 119 -8.38 -14.19 -6.99
N ALA A 120 -8.81 -15.34 -6.45
CA ALA A 120 -8.78 -16.63 -7.13
C ALA A 120 -9.75 -16.69 -8.34
N GLU A 121 -10.82 -15.91 -8.32
CA GLU A 121 -11.76 -15.76 -9.45
C GLU A 121 -11.18 -14.97 -10.64
N LEU A 122 -10.14 -14.16 -10.41
CA LEU A 122 -9.49 -13.41 -11.48
C LEU A 122 -8.70 -14.35 -12.39
N SER A 123 -8.76 -14.11 -13.71
CA SER A 123 -7.86 -14.75 -14.66
C SER A 123 -6.39 -14.54 -14.26
N PRO A 124 -5.47 -15.50 -14.50
CA PRO A 124 -4.08 -15.42 -14.06
C PRO A 124 -3.39 -14.10 -14.43
N ARG A 125 -3.55 -13.63 -15.67
CA ARG A 125 -2.95 -12.38 -16.15
C ARG A 125 -3.48 -11.13 -15.43
N ARG A 126 -4.78 -11.07 -15.11
CA ARG A 126 -5.36 -9.94 -14.34
C ARG A 126 -4.89 -9.95 -12.89
N ARG A 127 -4.81 -11.13 -12.28
CA ARG A 127 -4.27 -11.30 -10.94
C ARG A 127 -2.81 -10.87 -10.89
N GLU A 128 -1.99 -11.34 -11.83
CA GLU A 128 -0.57 -10.97 -11.95
C GLU A 128 -0.39 -9.45 -12.07
N ALA A 129 -1.09 -8.79 -12.98
CA ALA A 129 -1.01 -7.33 -13.14
C ALA A 129 -1.38 -6.58 -11.85
N LEU A 130 -2.45 -7.02 -11.16
CA LEU A 130 -2.85 -6.44 -9.88
C LEU A 130 -1.81 -6.69 -8.78
N MET A 131 -1.22 -7.88 -8.73
CA MET A 131 -0.21 -8.25 -7.74
C MET A 131 1.06 -7.43 -7.91
N LEU A 132 1.58 -7.34 -9.14
CA LEU A 132 2.75 -6.52 -9.48
C LEU A 132 2.51 -5.04 -9.15
N HIS A 133 1.28 -4.55 -9.36
CA HIS A 133 0.95 -3.18 -9.04
C HIS A 133 0.80 -2.91 -7.54
N ARG A 134 0.10 -3.76 -6.80
CA ARG A 134 -0.28 -3.50 -5.39
C ARG A 134 0.72 -4.03 -4.36
N PHE A 135 1.37 -5.14 -4.65
CA PHE A 135 2.32 -5.75 -3.71
C PHE A 135 3.76 -5.40 -4.06
N GLU A 136 4.13 -5.44 -5.35
CA GLU A 136 5.47 -5.07 -5.79
C GLU A 136 5.62 -3.56 -6.09
N GLY A 137 4.52 -2.82 -6.15
CA GLY A 137 4.54 -1.37 -6.34
C GLY A 137 5.07 -0.96 -7.72
N LEU A 138 5.03 -1.83 -8.72
CA LEU A 138 5.52 -1.50 -10.05
C LEU A 138 4.62 -0.48 -10.76
N SER A 139 5.24 0.40 -11.54
CA SER A 139 4.50 1.29 -12.45
C SER A 139 3.87 0.49 -13.58
N GLN A 140 2.82 1.02 -14.19
CA GLN A 140 2.16 0.32 -15.30
C GLN A 140 3.11 0.05 -16.48
N ALA A 141 4.08 0.94 -16.72
CA ALA A 141 5.12 0.75 -17.73
C ALA A 141 6.06 -0.43 -17.39
N GLN A 142 6.47 -0.54 -16.12
CA GLN A 142 7.30 -1.67 -15.66
C GLN A 142 6.54 -2.99 -15.70
N ILE A 143 5.25 -2.97 -15.38
CA ILE A 143 4.38 -4.15 -15.49
C ILE A 143 4.21 -4.54 -16.95
N ALA A 144 4.04 -3.58 -17.85
CA ALA A 144 3.91 -3.79 -19.29
C ALA A 144 5.15 -4.50 -19.86
N GLU A 145 6.33 -3.99 -19.51
CA GLU A 145 7.62 -4.60 -19.86
C GLU A 145 7.73 -6.02 -19.30
N ARG A 146 7.44 -6.21 -18.00
CA ARG A 146 7.56 -7.51 -17.33
C ARG A 146 6.58 -8.57 -17.85
N MET A 147 5.38 -8.16 -18.20
CA MET A 147 4.32 -9.06 -18.68
C MET A 147 4.35 -9.26 -20.20
N GLY A 148 5.14 -8.48 -20.94
CA GLY A 148 5.22 -8.50 -22.40
C GLY A 148 3.93 -8.00 -23.07
N ILE A 149 3.26 -7.00 -22.49
CA ILE A 149 2.00 -6.44 -23.00
C ILE A 149 2.06 -4.91 -23.05
N SER A 150 1.08 -4.26 -23.70
CA SER A 150 1.03 -2.80 -23.72
C SER A 150 0.60 -2.20 -22.38
N THR A 151 1.03 -0.97 -22.11
CA THR A 151 0.64 -0.20 -20.91
C THR A 151 -0.88 -0.06 -20.80
N SER A 152 -1.56 0.17 -21.93
CA SER A 152 -3.03 0.22 -21.97
C SER A 152 -3.68 -1.13 -21.61
N MET A 153 -3.04 -2.24 -21.95
CA MET A 153 -3.54 -3.57 -21.55
C MET A 153 -3.33 -3.82 -20.06
N VAL A 154 -2.22 -3.34 -19.48
CA VAL A 154 -1.99 -3.35 -18.02
C VAL A 154 -3.07 -2.53 -17.30
N GLU A 155 -3.35 -1.31 -17.75
CA GLU A 155 -4.42 -0.47 -17.21
C GLU A 155 -5.76 -1.19 -17.21
N LYS A 156 -6.12 -1.81 -18.34
CA LYS A 156 -7.34 -2.62 -18.45
C LYS A 156 -7.32 -3.78 -17.46
N HIS A 157 -6.24 -4.54 -17.38
CA HIS A 157 -6.13 -5.67 -16.46
C HIS A 157 -6.30 -5.24 -15.00
N ILE A 158 -5.64 -4.16 -14.58
CA ILE A 158 -5.74 -3.61 -13.22
C ILE A 158 -7.17 -3.10 -12.97
N ALA A 159 -7.74 -2.33 -13.90
CA ALA A 159 -9.10 -1.79 -13.76
C ALA A 159 -10.15 -2.90 -13.64
N PHE A 160 -10.08 -3.94 -14.49
CA PHE A 160 -10.96 -5.10 -14.40
C PHE A 160 -10.78 -5.85 -13.08
N ALA A 161 -9.54 -6.03 -12.63
CA ALA A 161 -9.26 -6.71 -11.37
C ALA A 161 -9.83 -5.94 -10.17
N LEU A 162 -9.62 -4.62 -10.12
CA LEU A 162 -10.16 -3.76 -9.06
C LEU A 162 -11.70 -3.72 -9.08
N LEU A 163 -12.30 -3.65 -10.26
CA LEU A 163 -13.76 -3.66 -10.40
C LEU A 163 -14.38 -4.98 -9.95
N HIS A 164 -13.75 -6.11 -10.30
CA HIS A 164 -14.16 -7.44 -9.84
C HIS A 164 -14.09 -7.54 -8.32
N CYS A 165 -12.95 -7.14 -7.73
CA CYS A 165 -12.78 -7.12 -6.28
C CYS A 165 -13.83 -6.22 -5.61
N LYS A 166 -14.07 -5.02 -6.15
CA LYS A 166 -15.07 -4.10 -5.62
C LYS A 166 -16.47 -4.72 -5.63
N ARG A 167 -16.90 -5.34 -6.73
CA ARG A 167 -18.23 -5.97 -6.80
C ARG A 167 -18.37 -7.12 -5.80
N ARG A 168 -17.43 -8.05 -5.77
CA ARG A 168 -17.52 -9.23 -4.89
C ARG A 168 -17.46 -8.86 -3.41
N LEU A 169 -16.70 -7.82 -3.06
CA LEU A 169 -16.60 -7.33 -1.69
C LEU A 169 -17.75 -6.37 -1.29
N GLN A 170 -18.50 -5.80 -2.25
CA GLN A 170 -19.67 -4.94 -1.99
C GLN A 170 -21.00 -5.70 -1.97
N ILE A 171 -21.08 -6.86 -2.60
CA ILE A 171 -22.31 -7.67 -2.70
C ILE A 171 -22.59 -8.46 -1.40
N GLU A 172 -21.70 -8.41 -0.40
CA GLU A 172 -21.92 -9.00 0.91
C GLU A 172 -22.28 -7.94 1.98
N PRO A 173 -23.53 -7.46 2.05
CA PRO A 173 -24.18 -7.11 3.29
C PRO A 173 -25.22 -8.19 3.60
N GLY A 174 -24.85 -9.22 4.35
CA GLY A 174 -25.82 -10.19 4.88
C GLY A 174 -25.40 -11.63 4.69
N THR A 175 -24.55 -12.12 5.59
CA THR A 175 -24.75 -13.50 6.05
C THR A 175 -25.85 -13.43 7.10
N GLU A 176 -27.09 -13.53 6.62
CA GLU A 176 -28.26 -13.86 7.42
C GLU A 176 -27.93 -15.15 8.20
N GLN A 177 -27.99 -15.08 9.53
CA GLN A 177 -28.22 -16.26 10.36
C GLN A 177 -29.74 -16.40 10.50
N PRO A 178 -30.38 -17.43 9.92
CA PRO A 178 -31.67 -17.87 10.43
C PRO A 178 -31.43 -18.78 11.64
N GLU A 179 -32.24 -18.53 12.68
CA GLU A 179 -32.41 -19.36 13.87
C GLU A 179 -32.73 -20.83 13.57
#